data_AF-A0A382X9R6-F1
#
_entry.id   AF-A0A382X9R6-F1
#
_cell.length_a   1.000
_cell.length_b   1.000
_cell.length_c   1.000
_cell.angle_alpha   90.00
_cell.angle_beta   90.00
_cell.angle_gamma   90.00
#
_symmetry.space_group_name_H-M   'P 1'
#
loop_
_entity.id
_entity.type
_entity.pdbx_description
1 polymer ?
#
loop_
_entity_poly.entity_id
_entity_poly.type
_entity_poly.pdbx_seq_one_letter_code
_entity_poly.pdbx_strand_id
1 'polypeptide(L)' 'MILKTNGERLWDSLMEMATIGPGERGGSRRLALTDADIEGRNLFRKWADEAGCTFR' A
#
# COMPACT_ATOMS: atom_id res chain seq x y z
N MET A 1 -17.99 23.59 3.49
CA MET A 1 -17.61 22.48 2.58
C MET A 1 -17.18 21.30 3.42
N ILE A 2 -17.75 20.11 3.21
CA ILE A 2 -17.29 18.89 3.87
C ILE A 2 -16.18 18.31 2.99
N LEU A 3 -14.96 18.19 3.52
CA LEU A 3 -13.92 17.38 2.88
C LEU A 3 -14.35 15.91 2.91
N LYS A 4 -14.32 15.26 1.74
CA LYS A 4 -14.59 13.83 1.59
C LYS A 4 -13.40 13.15 0.95
N THR A 5 -13.14 11.91 1.36
CA THR A 5 -12.16 11.03 0.72
C THR A 5 -12.72 10.48 -0.60
N ASN A 6 -11.82 10.10 -1.51
CA ASN A 6 -12.19 9.27 -2.66
C ASN A 6 -12.13 7.79 -2.25
N GLY A 7 -13.30 7.16 -2.09
CA GLY A 7 -13.42 5.77 -1.63
C GLY A 7 -12.98 4.72 -2.65
N GLU A 8 -13.23 4.98 -3.94
CA GLU A 8 -12.80 4.10 -5.03
C GLU A 8 -11.28 4.04 -5.11
N ARG A 9 -10.62 5.21 -5.13
CA ARG A 9 -9.15 5.30 -5.10
C ARG A 9 -8.54 4.60 -3.89
N LEU A 10 -9.18 4.71 -2.72
CA LEU A 10 -8.72 4.01 -1.52
C LEU A 10 -8.82 2.49 -1.71
N TRP A 11 -9.96 2.01 -2.20
CA TRP A 11 -10.18 0.59 -2.43
C TRP A 11 -9.17 0.01 -3.43
N ASP A 12 -8.89 0.73 -4.52
CA ASP A 12 -7.89 0.32 -5.51
C ASP A 12 -6.50 0.19 -4.88
N SER A 13 -6.06 1.17 -4.08
CA SER A 13 -4.76 1.09 -3.38
C SER A 13 -4.68 -0.07 -2.38
N LEU A 14 -5.80 -0.42 -1.73
CA LEU A 14 -5.86 -1.59 -0.84
C LEU A 14 -5.68 -2.89 -1.63
N MET A 15 -6.35 -3.00 -2.78
CA MET A 15 -6.23 -4.18 -3.65
C MET A 15 -4.84 -4.29 -4.26
N GLU A 16 -4.23 -3.18 -4.69
CA GLU A 16 -2.85 -3.15 -5.22
C GLU A 16 -1.85 -3.61 -4.15
N MET A 17 -1.90 -3.05 -2.94
CA MET A 17 -1.02 -3.47 -1.82
C MET A 17 -1.25 -4.93 -1.41
N ALA A 18 -2.47 -5.47 -1.56
CA ALA A 18 -2.80 -6.85 -1.22
C ALA A 18 -2.15 -7.87 -2.18
N THR A 19 -1.73 -7.45 -3.37
CA THR A 19 -0.97 -8.32 -4.30
C THR A 19 0.43 -8.65 -3.80
N ILE A 20 0.96 -7.86 -2.85
CA ILE A 20 2.31 -8.02 -2.30
C ILE A 20 2.27 -8.88 -1.03
N GLY A 21 2.88 -10.07 -1.14
CA GLY A 21 2.90 -11.07 -0.08
C GLY A 21 1.50 -11.63 0.24
N PRO A 22 0.78 -12.22 -0.73
CA PRO A 22 -0.52 -12.81 -0.47
C PRO A 22 -0.36 -14.07 0.40
N GLY A 23 -1.26 -14.22 1.36
CA GLY A 23 -1.41 -15.45 2.13
C GLY A 23 -2.21 -16.50 1.35
N GLU A 24 -1.98 -17.77 1.64
CA GLU A 24 -2.58 -18.91 0.92
C GLU A 24 -4.12 -18.93 0.91
N ARG A 25 -4.77 -18.24 1.85
CA ARG A 25 -6.23 -18.16 1.98
C ARG A 25 -6.79 -16.76 1.69
N GLY A 26 -6.07 -15.95 0.92
CA GLY A 26 -6.48 -14.59 0.56
C GLY A 26 -6.18 -13.53 1.63
N GLY A 27 -5.35 -13.85 2.63
CA GLY A 27 -4.85 -12.88 3.62
C GLY A 27 -3.56 -12.20 3.16
N SER A 28 -2.85 -11.53 4.08
CA SER A 28 -1.48 -11.04 3.85
C SER A 28 -0.49 -11.86 4.66
N ARG A 29 0.60 -12.29 4.01
CA ARG A 29 1.80 -12.88 4.62
C ARG A 29 3.02 -12.00 4.37
N ARG A 30 2.84 -10.68 4.49
CA ARG A 30 3.95 -9.70 4.39
C ARG A 30 4.64 -9.56 5.75
N LEU A 31 5.44 -10.56 6.11
CA LEU A 31 6.22 -10.57 7.36
C LEU A 31 7.30 -9.47 7.33
N ALA A 32 7.55 -8.84 8.47
CA ALA A 32 8.52 -7.74 8.58
C ALA A 32 9.93 -8.16 8.10
N LEU A 33 10.60 -7.24 7.41
CA LEU A 33 11.97 -7.39 6.88
C LEU A 33 12.17 -8.50 5.83
N THR A 34 11.09 -9.06 5.28
CA THR A 34 11.15 -9.93 4.11
C THR A 34 11.15 -9.12 2.82
N ASP A 35 11.47 -9.74 1.69
CA ASP A 35 11.41 -9.09 0.38
C ASP A 35 10.02 -8.51 0.07
N ALA A 36 8.96 -9.21 0.48
CA ALA A 36 7.59 -8.72 0.34
C ALA A 36 7.33 -7.45 1.20
N ASP A 37 7.95 -7.34 2.38
CA ASP A 37 7.87 -6.11 3.20
C ASP A 37 8.63 -4.96 2.54
N ILE A 38 9.82 -5.23 1.99
CA ILE A 38 10.59 -4.25 1.23
C ILE A 38 9.79 -3.75 0.03
N GLU A 39 9.16 -4.66 -0.73
CA GLU A 39 8.34 -4.33 -1.89
C GLU A 39 7.12 -3.47 -1.50
N GLY A 40 6.37 -3.87 -0.46
CA GLY A 40 5.22 -3.10 0.01
C GLY A 40 5.61 -1.71 0.52
N ARG A 41 6.75 -1.58 1.20
CA ARG A 41 7.30 -0.28 1.63
C ARG A 41 7.69 0.59 0.44
N ASN A 42 8.33 0.01 -0.57
CA ASN A 42 8.71 0.74 -1.78
C ASN A 42 7.49 1.21 -2.58
N LEU A 43 6.44 0.38 -2.68
CA LEU A 43 5.16 0.78 -3.29
C LEU A 43 4.53 1.97 -2.54
N PHE A 44 4.44 1.88 -1.21
CA PHE A 44 3.93 2.99 -0.41
C PHE A 44 4.78 4.26 -0.55
N ARG A 45 6.11 4.13 -0.55
CA ARG A 45 7.02 5.25 -0.79
C ARG A 45 6.77 5.89 -2.15
N LYS A 46 6.58 5.11 -3.21
CA LYS A 46 6.24 5.65 -4.53
C LYS A 46 4.95 6.49 -4.48
N TRP A 47 3.87 5.97 -3.90
CA TRP A 47 2.62 6.72 -3.79
C TRP A 47 2.73 7.99 -2.96
N ALA A 48 3.50 7.94 -1.86
CA ALA A 48 3.74 9.10 -1.03
C ALA A 48 4.55 10.18 -1.78
N ASP A 49 5.57 9.78 -2.54
CA ASP A 49 6.35 10.69 -3.40
C ASP A 49 5.49 11.33 -4.49
N GLU A 50 4.66 10.53 -5.19
CA GLU A 50 3.70 11.02 -6.20
C GLU A 50 2.64 11.97 -5.60
N ALA A 51 2.35 11.85 -4.31
CA ALA A 51 1.47 12.75 -3.57
C ALA A 51 2.18 14.01 -3.04
N GLY A 52 3.49 14.17 -3.28
CA GLY A 52 4.29 15.31 -2.84
C GLY A 52 4.79 15.23 -1.40
N CYS A 53 4.78 14.04 -0.79
CA CYS A 53 5.36 13.81 0.54
C CYS A 53 6.88 13.63 0.46
N THR A 54 7.56 13.86 1.60
CA THR A 54 9.00 13.59 1.76
C THR A 54 9.22 12.58 2.89
N PHE A 55 10.34 11.85 2.82
CA PHE A 55 10.70 10.82 3.80
C PHE A 55 11.72 11.37 4.81
N ARG A 56 11.62 10.94 6.06
CA ARG A 56 12.54 11.29 7.15
C ARG A 56 13.07 10.02 7.81
#